data_AF-A0A2V9JH97-F1
#
_entry.id   AF-A0A2V9JH97-F1
#
_cell.length_a   1.000
_cell.length_b   1.000
_cell.length_c   1.000
_cell.angle_alpha   90.00
_cell.angle_beta   90.00
_cell.angle_gamma   90.00
#
_symmetry.space_group_name_H-M   'P 1'
#
loop_
_entity.id
_entity.type
_entity.pdbx_description
1 polymer ?
#
loop_
_entity_poly.entity_id
_entity_poly.type
_entity_poly.pdbx_seq_one_letter_code
_entity_poly.pdbx_strand_id
1 'polypeptide(L)'
;MRLLIPTPKPGPLLARRGQQRPRASVAVAPAAIVKCKSLWFQDRAWTTPFYDRERLRPGTRFRGPAVVVEYGSTTVVPPDWTCSVGECLNLVLRPL
;
A
#
# COMPACT_ATOMS: atom_id res chain seq x y z
N MET A 1 8.72 -13.60 -35.99
CA MET A 1 9.52 -13.92 -34.78
C MET A 1 8.74 -13.47 -33.56
N ARG A 2 8.52 -14.35 -32.56
CA ARG A 2 7.74 -14.07 -31.35
C ARG A 2 8.68 -14.09 -30.14
N LEU A 3 8.82 -12.96 -29.45
CA LEU A 3 9.59 -12.86 -28.22
C LEU A 3 8.68 -13.20 -27.04
N LEU A 4 8.95 -14.33 -26.38
CA LEU A 4 8.38 -14.71 -25.09
C LEU A 4 9.30 -14.13 -24.01
N ILE A 5 8.80 -13.19 -23.22
CA ILE A 5 9.46 -12.76 -21.98
C ILE A 5 8.79 -13.55 -20.85
N PRO A 6 9.45 -14.56 -20.26
CA PRO A 6 8.93 -15.21 -19.07
C PRO A 6 9.00 -14.19 -17.93
N THR A 7 7.88 -13.62 -17.52
CA THR A 7 7.83 -12.94 -16.22
C THR A 7 7.95 -14.01 -15.14
N PRO A 8 8.95 -13.98 -14.25
CA PRO A 8 9.00 -14.90 -13.13
C PRO A 8 7.72 -14.69 -12.30
N LYS A 9 6.86 -15.71 -12.26
CA LYS A 9 5.78 -15.76 -11.28
C LYS A 9 6.44 -15.95 -9.92
N PRO A 10 6.39 -14.98 -8.98
CA PRO A 10 6.95 -15.20 -7.67
C PRO A 10 6.22 -16.40 -7.07
N GLY A 11 6.98 -17.47 -6.78
CA GLY A 11 6.44 -18.65 -6.13
C GLY A 11 5.75 -18.29 -4.81
N PRO A 12 4.88 -19.16 -4.29
CA PRO A 12 4.24 -18.91 -3.01
C PRO A 12 5.34 -18.76 -1.95
N LEU A 13 5.44 -17.56 -1.38
CA LEU A 13 6.32 -17.23 -0.27
C LEU A 13 5.82 -18.00 0.96
N LEU A 14 6.15 -19.28 1.00
CA LEU A 14 5.96 -20.17 2.13
C LEU A 14 6.80 -19.61 3.29
N ALA A 15 6.09 -19.00 4.24
CA ALA A 15 6.37 -18.98 5.66
C ALA A 15 7.86 -18.96 6.07
N ARG A 16 8.48 -17.79 6.01
CA ARG A 16 9.55 -17.47 6.96
C ARG A 16 8.96 -16.82 8.19
N ARG A 17 8.58 -17.70 9.12
CA ARG A 17 8.30 -17.41 10.52
C ARG A 17 9.56 -16.77 11.11
N GLY A 18 9.47 -15.50 11.53
CA GLY A 18 10.53 -14.81 12.26
C GLY A 18 11.21 -13.67 11.50
N GLN A 19 10.49 -12.58 11.25
CA GLN A 19 11.07 -11.23 11.25
C GLN A 19 9.94 -10.19 11.36
N GLN A 20 9.28 -10.18 12.52
CA GLN A 20 8.72 -8.94 13.01
C GLN A 20 9.87 -8.09 13.56
N ARG A 21 10.00 -6.86 13.07
CA ARG A 21 10.21 -5.65 13.88
C ARG A 21 9.92 -4.39 13.06
N PRO A 22 9.43 -3.30 13.70
CA PRO A 22 8.30 -2.55 13.18
C PRO A 22 8.61 -1.07 12.94
N ARG A 23 7.93 -0.47 11.97
CA ARG A 23 7.13 0.76 12.19
C ARG A 23 6.26 1.02 10.97
N ALA A 24 5.08 0.42 10.95
CA ALA A 24 3.99 1.02 10.21
C ALA A 24 3.67 2.35 10.90
N SER A 25 3.90 3.45 10.18
CA SER A 25 3.48 4.78 10.59
C SER A 25 1.99 4.78 10.93
N VAL A 26 1.63 5.43 12.03
CA VAL A 26 0.25 5.60 12.51
C VAL A 26 -0.65 6.07 11.36
N ALA A 27 -1.42 5.15 10.80
CA ALA A 27 -2.51 5.49 9.91
C ALA A 27 -3.71 5.89 10.77
N VAL A 28 -4.23 7.10 10.58
CA VAL A 28 -5.37 7.62 11.34
C VAL A 28 -6.70 7.09 10.77
N ALA A 29 -6.70 5.89 10.16
CA ALA A 29 -7.91 5.28 9.59
C ALA A 29 -7.89 3.74 9.60
N PRO A 30 -7.81 3.09 10.79
CA PRO A 30 -7.87 1.63 10.89
C PRO A 30 -9.17 1.06 10.31
N ALA A 31 -10.29 1.79 10.41
CA ALA A 31 -11.59 1.38 9.88
C ALA A 31 -11.64 1.26 8.34
N ALA A 32 -10.72 1.92 7.64
CA ALA A 32 -10.63 1.86 6.18
C ALA A 32 -9.73 0.72 5.68
N ILE A 33 -8.97 0.06 6.57
CA ILE A 33 -8.10 -1.06 6.18
C ILE A 33 -8.97 -2.28 5.91
N VAL A 34 -8.90 -2.82 4.69
CA VAL A 34 -9.63 -4.04 4.31
C VAL A 34 -8.74 -5.28 4.31
N LYS A 35 -7.42 -5.12 4.18
CA LYS A 35 -6.44 -6.21 4.30
C LYS A 35 -5.02 -5.66 4.45
N CYS A 36 -4.10 -6.51 4.87
CA CYS A 36 -2.66 -6.26 4.81
C CYS A 36 -1.99 -7.35 3.99
N LYS A 37 -1.04 -6.98 3.11
CA LYS A 37 -0.24 -7.93 2.33
C LYS A 37 1.24 -7.54 2.32
N SER A 38 2.11 -8.52 2.17
CA SER A 38 3.53 -8.28 1.91
C SER A 38 3.69 -7.85 0.45
N LEU A 39 4.21 -6.65 0.21
CA LEU A 39 4.53 -6.11 -1.12
C LEU A 39 6.02 -5.77 -1.20
N TRP A 40 6.61 -5.87 -2.38
CA TRP A 40 8.02 -5.59 -2.59
C TRP A 40 8.22 -4.12 -3.03
N PHE A 41 9.04 -3.36 -2.31
CA PHE A 41 9.47 -2.01 -2.67
C PHE A 41 10.94 -1.83 -2.31
N GLN A 42 11.74 -1.18 -3.17
CA GLN A 42 13.15 -0.88 -2.93
C GLN A 42 13.93 -2.12 -2.42
N ASP A 43 13.85 -3.21 -3.17
CA ASP A 43 14.55 -4.48 -2.90
C ASP A 43 14.21 -5.19 -1.57
N ARG A 44 13.13 -4.80 -0.89
CA ARG A 44 12.65 -5.46 0.33
C ARG A 44 11.13 -5.63 0.37
N ALA A 45 10.68 -6.60 1.17
CA ALA A 45 9.27 -6.76 1.50
C ALA A 45 8.80 -5.74 2.56
N TRP A 46 7.58 -5.25 2.38
CA TRP A 46 6.87 -4.37 3.31
C TRP A 46 5.47 -4.91 3.59
N THR A 47 5.11 -5.02 4.87
CA THR A 47 3.71 -5.21 5.27
C THR A 47 2.92 -3.96 4.93
N THR A 48 2.09 -4.07 3.91
CA THR A 48 1.41 -2.93 3.29
C THR A 48 -0.09 -3.02 3.54
N PRO A 49 -0.71 -2.03 4.19
CA PRO A 49 -2.16 -1.96 4.34
C PRO A 49 -2.81 -1.58 3.02
N PHE A 50 -3.98 -2.19 2.78
CA PHE A 50 -4.86 -1.86 1.67
C PHE A 50 -6.08 -1.15 2.27
N TYR A 51 -6.29 0.08 1.85
CA TYR A 51 -7.43 0.90 2.21
C TYR A 51 -8.53 0.77 1.17
N ASP A 52 -9.76 0.66 1.63
CA ASP A 52 -10.94 0.89 0.81
C ASP A 52 -11.17 2.39 0.66
N ARG A 53 -11.14 2.87 -0.59
CA ARG A 53 -11.28 4.27 -0.95
C ARG A 53 -12.56 4.90 -0.43
N GLU A 54 -13.66 4.14 -0.38
CA GLU A 54 -14.98 4.60 0.06
C GLU A 54 -15.05 4.82 1.58
N ARG A 55 -14.13 4.19 2.32
CA ARG A 55 -14.03 4.31 3.79
C ARG A 55 -13.09 5.42 4.24
N LEU A 56 -12.28 5.97 3.33
CA LEU A 56 -11.43 7.11 3.62
C LEU A 56 -12.28 8.37 3.81
N ARG A 57 -11.95 9.19 4.82
CA ARG A 57 -12.68 10.40 5.16
C ARG A 57 -11.78 11.63 4.94
N PRO A 58 -12.35 12.81 4.67
CA PRO A 58 -11.58 14.05 4.65
C PRO A 58 -10.75 14.20 5.92
N GLY A 59 -9.51 14.66 5.77
CA GLY A 59 -8.57 14.80 6.88
C GLY A 59 -7.81 13.53 7.26
N THR A 60 -8.17 12.34 6.73
CA THR A 60 -7.35 11.13 6.91
C THR A 60 -5.95 11.35 6.35
N ARG A 61 -4.93 10.95 7.11
CA ARG A 61 -3.52 10.96 6.70
C ARG A 61 -2.84 9.66 7.05
N PHE A 62 -1.95 9.19 6.17
CA PHE A 62 -1.11 8.02 6.39
C PHE A 62 0.18 8.15 5.58
N ARG A 63 1.23 7.42 5.99
CA ARG A 63 2.45 7.30 5.18
C ARG A 63 2.42 6.00 4.40
N GLY A 64 3.15 5.98 3.30
CA GLY A 64 3.42 4.74 2.59
C GLY A 64 4.47 3.87 3.32
N PRO A 65 4.66 2.62 2.88
CA PRO A 65 3.94 1.99 1.76
C PRO A 65 2.48 1.70 2.11
N ALA A 66 1.57 2.01 1.19
CA ALA A 66 0.14 1.77 1.32
C ALA A 66 -0.50 1.59 -0.05
N VAL A 67 -1.62 0.88 -0.12
CA VAL A 67 -2.43 0.77 -1.34
C VAL A 67 -3.84 1.25 -1.04
N VAL A 68 -4.40 2.09 -1.89
CA VAL A 68 -5.81 2.50 -1.84
C VAL A 68 -6.51 1.84 -3.02
N VAL A 69 -7.52 1.03 -2.74
CA VAL A 69 -8.30 0.31 -3.75
C VAL A 69 -9.67 0.95 -3.87
N GLU A 70 -10.07 1.14 -5.11
CA GLU A 70 -11.38 1.63 -5.53
C GLU A 70 -11.91 0.67 -6.60
N TYR A 71 -13.23 0.68 -6.83
CA TYR A 71 -13.84 -0.13 -7.87
C TYR A 71 -13.16 0.03 -9.25
N GLY A 72 -12.82 1.27 -9.63
CA GLY A 72 -12.22 1.57 -10.94
C GLY A 72 -10.70 1.81 -10.94
N SER A 73 -10.04 1.81 -9.78
CA SER A 73 -8.63 2.22 -9.69
C SER A 73 -7.91 1.62 -8.49
N THR A 74 -6.59 1.56 -8.56
CA THR A 74 -5.74 1.20 -7.43
C THR A 74 -4.58 2.19 -7.36
N THR A 75 -4.57 3.02 -6.32
CA THR A 75 -3.51 4.00 -6.07
C THR A 75 -2.50 3.42 -5.10
N VAL A 76 -1.23 3.38 -5.50
CA VAL A 76 -0.12 2.97 -4.62
C VAL A 76 0.52 4.22 -4.04
N VAL A 77 0.72 4.23 -2.72
CA VAL A 77 1.53 5.21 -2.00
C VAL A 77 2.87 4.54 -1.69
N PRO A 78 3.97 4.91 -2.37
CA PRO A 78 5.27 4.29 -2.17
C PRO A 78 5.85 4.51 -0.77
N PRO A 79 6.91 3.78 -0.37
CA PRO A 79 7.76 4.19 0.74
C PRO A 79 8.24 5.64 0.55
N ASP A 80 8.54 6.33 1.65
CA ASP A 80 9.02 7.73 1.65
C ASP A 80 8.02 8.73 1.06
N TRP A 81 6.73 8.38 1.05
CA TRP A 81 5.63 9.28 0.66
C TRP A 81 4.57 9.36 1.77
N THR A 82 3.81 10.44 1.72
CA THR A 82 2.59 10.63 2.52
C THR A 82 1.39 10.76 1.61
N CYS A 83 0.23 10.34 2.12
CA CYS A 83 -1.06 10.55 1.50
C CYS A 83 -1.99 11.23 2.49
N SER A 84 -2.72 12.24 2.01
CA SER A 84 -3.79 12.90 2.74
C SER A 84 -5.05 12.99 1.89
N VAL A 85 -6.21 12.85 2.53
CA VAL A 85 -7.51 13.03 1.89
C VAL A 85 -7.94 14.49 2.09
N GLY A 86 -8.11 15.23 1.00
CA GLY A 86 -8.62 16.59 1.02
C GLY A 86 -10.12 16.65 1.31
N GLU A 87 -10.64 17.88 1.48
CA GLU A 87 -12.08 18.11 1.71
C GLU A 87 -12.94 17.65 0.55
N CYS A 88 -12.47 17.84 -0.68
CA CYS A 88 -13.11 17.34 -1.91
C CYS A 88 -12.86 15.83 -2.14
N LEU A 89 -12.44 15.09 -1.12
CA LEU A 89 -12.06 13.68 -1.15
C LEU A 89 -10.89 13.35 -2.09
N ASN A 90 -10.19 14.32 -2.66
CA ASN A 90 -9.01 14.05 -3.48
C ASN A 90 -7.88 13.43 -2.64
N LEU A 91 -7.17 12.46 -3.21
CA LEU A 91 -5.95 11.92 -2.62
C LEU A 91 -4.78 12.83 -3.02
N VAL A 92 -4.12 13.41 -2.02
CA VAL A 92 -2.93 14.24 -2.22
C VAL A 92 -1.72 13.45 -1.74
N LEU A 93 -0.86 13.10 -2.69
CA LEU A 93 0.38 12.38 -2.45
C LEU A 93 1.56 13.37 -2.44
N ARG A 94 2.44 13.26 -1.44
CA ARG A 94 3.65 14.10 -1.33
C ARG A 94 4.86 13.24 -0.93
N PRO A 95 6.05 13.48 -1.52
CA PRO A 95 7.29 12.90 -1.00
C PRO A 95 7.56 13.42 0.43
N LEU A 96 8.21 12.58 1.24
CA LEU A 96 8.71 12.94 2.57
C LEU A 96 10.05 13.68 2.49
#